data_AF-A0A1Q3UQN4-F1
#
_entry.id   AF-A0A1Q3UQN4-F1
#
_cell.length_a   1.000
_cell.length_b   1.000
_cell.length_c   1.000
_cell.angle_alpha   90.00
_cell.angle_beta   90.00
_cell.angle_gamma   90.00
#
_symmetry.space_group_name_H-M   'P 1'
#
loop_
_entity.id
_entity.type
_entity.pdbx_description
1 polymer ?
#
loop_
_entity_poly.entity_id
_entity_poly.type
_entity_poly.pdbx_seq_one_letter_code
_entity_poly.pdbx_strand_id
1 'polypeptide(L)'
;MTEEIGKAGTQPFTHTAYLFVRTGMRKGRVFGYWKDGGRFRLDEEGGPFAFIDMLPRGGWDGRIRFVKIGDPPPGNEPRAPLRPGAEGEDETGEDDQSSS
;
A
#
# COMPACT_ATOMS: atom_id res chain seq x y z
N MET A 1 15.05 -12.09 -41.33
CA MET A 1 15.91 -12.90 -40.44
C MET A 1 16.33 -11.97 -39.32
N THR A 2 15.77 -12.01 -38.11
CA THR A 2 15.21 -13.13 -37.35
C THR A 2 14.09 -12.57 -36.47
N GLU A 3 12.88 -13.12 -36.61
CA GLU A 3 11.81 -12.97 -35.63
C GLU A 3 12.22 -13.77 -34.39
N GLU A 4 12.40 -13.11 -33.25
CA GLU A 4 12.52 -13.80 -31.96
C GLU A 4 11.13 -14.00 -31.37
N ILE A 5 10.54 -15.17 -31.64
CA ILE A 5 9.37 -15.66 -30.93
C ILE A 5 9.88 -16.48 -29.74
N GLY A 6 9.61 -16.06 -28.49
CA GLY A 6 9.68 -17.01 -27.37
C GLY A 6 9.82 -16.56 -25.92
N LYS A 7 9.01 -15.62 -25.43
CA LYS A 7 8.37 -15.77 -24.10
C LYS A 7 7.16 -14.84 -24.07
N ALA A 8 5.98 -15.33 -23.67
CA ALA A 8 4.81 -14.48 -23.43
C ALA A 8 5.23 -13.35 -22.46
N GLY A 9 5.51 -12.19 -23.02
CA GLY A 9 6.41 -11.19 -22.44
C GLY A 9 5.65 -10.34 -21.45
N THR A 10 5.32 -10.92 -20.30
CA THR A 10 4.51 -10.23 -19.30
C THR A 10 5.21 -8.93 -18.88
N GLN A 11 4.58 -7.79 -19.16
CA GLN A 11 5.13 -6.43 -18.96
C GLN A 11 5.91 -6.29 -17.64
N PRO A 12 7.01 -5.53 -17.55
CA PRO A 12 7.76 -5.43 -16.30
C PRO A 12 6.90 -4.88 -15.15
N PHE A 13 7.25 -5.27 -13.92
CA PHE A 13 6.66 -4.63 -12.75
C PHE A 13 7.03 -3.15 -12.69
N THR A 14 6.06 -2.31 -12.34
CA THR A 14 6.22 -0.85 -12.30
C THR A 14 6.18 -0.30 -10.88
N HIS A 15 5.60 -1.05 -9.94
CA HIS A 15 5.44 -0.64 -8.55
C HIS A 15 5.90 -1.73 -7.58
N THR A 16 6.41 -1.30 -6.42
CA THR A 16 6.57 -2.12 -5.22
C THR A 16 5.25 -2.17 -4.45
N ALA A 17 4.85 -3.36 -4.03
CA ALA A 17 3.69 -3.57 -3.15
C ALA A 17 4.16 -3.58 -1.69
N TYR A 18 3.90 -2.49 -0.98
CA TYR A 18 4.21 -2.36 0.43
C TYR A 18 3.04 -2.84 1.29
N LEU A 19 3.32 -3.71 2.25
CA LEU A 19 2.37 -4.26 3.20
C LEU A 19 2.56 -3.57 4.56
N PHE A 20 1.47 -3.10 5.16
CA PHE A 20 1.57 -2.46 6.48
C PHE A 20 1.61 -3.50 7.60
N VAL A 21 2.68 -3.48 8.41
CA VAL A 21 2.85 -4.38 9.55
C VAL A 21 2.66 -3.60 10.83
N ARG A 22 1.63 -3.93 11.61
CA ARG A 22 1.37 -3.35 12.93
C ARG A 22 2.41 -3.81 13.94
N THR A 23 2.94 -2.87 14.70
CA THR A 23 3.87 -3.12 15.81
C THR A 23 3.25 -2.86 17.17
N GLY A 24 2.16 -2.09 17.23
CA GLY A 24 1.44 -1.85 18.48
C GLY A 24 0.31 -0.82 18.35
N MET A 25 -0.30 -0.53 19.49
CA MET A 25 -1.36 0.47 19.61
C MET A 25 -1.08 1.36 20.82
N ARG A 26 -1.12 2.68 20.63
CA ARG A 26 -0.91 3.66 21.72
C ARG A 26 -1.93 4.78 21.60
N LYS A 27 -2.62 5.09 22.70
CA LYS A 27 -3.67 6.13 22.77
C LYS A 27 -4.70 6.00 21.64
N GLY A 28 -5.12 4.78 21.33
CA GLY A 28 -6.07 4.55 20.25
C GLY A 28 -5.49 4.69 18.84
N ARG A 29 -4.19 4.94 18.64
CA ARG A 29 -3.56 4.99 17.31
C ARG A 29 -2.75 3.72 17.05
N VAL A 30 -2.83 3.23 15.82
CA VAL A 30 -2.07 2.07 15.33
C VAL A 30 -0.70 2.55 14.83
N PHE A 31 0.34 1.87 15.29
CA PHE A 31 1.72 2.07 14.88
C PHE A 31 2.19 0.85 14.09
N GLY A 32 3.10 1.08 13.14
CA GLY A 32 3.60 0.04 12.27
C GLY A 32 4.61 0.58 11.26
N TYR A 33 4.98 -0.28 10.31
CA TYR A 33 5.86 0.09 9.21
C TYR A 33 5.39 -0.54 7.90
N TRP A 34 5.70 0.13 6.80
CA TRP A 34 5.53 -0.42 5.45
C TRP A 34 6.70 -1.33 5.10
N LYS A 35 6.39 -2.59 4.80
CA LYS A 35 7.35 -3.62 4.41
C LYS A 35 7.20 -3.91 2.92
N ASP A 36 8.30 -3.92 2.18
CA ASP A 36 8.29 -4.46 0.81
C ASP A 36 7.85 -5.93 0.87
N GLY A 37 6.76 -6.28 0.17
CA GLY A 37 6.24 -7.64 0.16
C GLY A 37 5.66 -8.08 -1.18
N GLY A 38 6.03 -7.41 -2.26
CA GLY A 38 5.58 -7.81 -3.59
C GLY A 38 5.75 -6.75 -4.65
N ARG A 39 5.15 -6.99 -5.81
CA ARG A 39 5.26 -6.16 -7.00
C ARG A 39 3.91 -5.99 -7.67
N PHE A 40 3.73 -4.88 -8.38
CA PHE A 40 2.52 -4.56 -9.12
C PHE A 40 2.82 -4.00 -10.51
N ARG A 41 1.92 -4.27 -11.46
CA ARG A 41 1.87 -3.67 -12.78
C ARG A 41 0.44 -3.62 -13.30
N LEU A 42 0.25 -2.89 -14.39
CA LEU A 42 -0.85 -3.15 -15.31
C LEU A 42 -0.38 -4.21 -16.32
N ASP A 43 -1.26 -5.09 -16.76
CA ASP A 43 -1.00 -5.99 -17.87
C ASP A 43 -1.25 -5.31 -19.23
N GLU A 44 -1.14 -6.07 -20.32
CA GLU A 44 -1.31 -5.57 -21.69
C GLU A 44 -2.72 -5.06 -21.99
N GLU A 45 -3.73 -5.57 -21.28
CA GLU A 45 -5.13 -5.16 -21.40
C GLU A 45 -5.46 -4.00 -20.43
N GLY A 46 -4.48 -3.51 -19.67
CA GLY A 46 -4.66 -2.50 -18.63
C GLY A 46 -5.22 -3.07 -17.31
N GLY A 47 -5.31 -4.39 -17.19
CA GLY A 47 -5.74 -5.09 -15.99
C GLY A 47 -4.71 -4.96 -14.85
N PRO A 48 -5.15 -4.70 -13.60
CA PRO A 48 -4.23 -4.64 -12.47
C PRO A 48 -3.72 -6.04 -12.10
N PHE A 49 -2.40 -6.19 -12.03
CA PHE A 49 -1.75 -7.43 -11.61
C PHE A 49 -0.79 -7.17 -10.44
N ALA A 50 -1.06 -7.80 -9.30
CA ALA A 50 -0.20 -7.78 -8.13
C ALA A 50 0.33 -9.19 -7.82
N PHE A 51 1.63 -9.29 -7.59
CA PHE A 51 2.29 -10.49 -7.08
C PHE A 51 2.82 -10.22 -5.69
N ILE A 52 2.31 -10.95 -4.69
CA ILE A 52 2.71 -10.81 -3.29
C ILE A 52 3.59 -12.02 -2.95
N ASP A 53 4.90 -11.79 -2.86
CA ASP A 53 5.89 -12.86 -2.63
C ASP A 53 6.04 -13.21 -1.15
N MET A 54 5.59 -12.33 -0.27
CA MET A 54 5.58 -12.56 1.16
C MET A 54 4.33 -12.00 1.83
N LEU A 55 3.77 -12.80 2.74
CA LEU A 55 2.75 -12.36 3.68
C LEU A 55 3.39 -12.13 5.05
N PRO A 56 3.17 -10.98 5.71
CA PRO A 56 3.71 -10.74 7.04
C PRO A 56 3.13 -11.74 8.04
N ARG A 57 4.00 -12.32 8.87
CA ARG A 57 3.56 -13.22 9.96
C ARG A 57 3.02 -12.39 11.11
N GLY A 58 1.69 -12.24 11.15
CA GLY A 58 1.01 -11.42 12.15
C GLY A 58 1.21 -9.92 11.91
N GLY A 59 0.38 -9.11 12.59
CA GLY A 59 0.44 -7.65 12.49
C GLY A 59 -0.06 -7.06 11.17
N TRP A 60 -0.13 -7.83 10.08
CA TRP A 60 -0.76 -7.36 8.84
C TRP A 60 -2.23 -7.01 9.08
N ASP A 61 -2.69 -5.93 8.47
CA ASP A 61 -4.08 -5.46 8.54
C ASP A 61 -4.79 -5.47 7.18
N GLY A 62 -4.21 -6.19 6.20
CA GLY A 62 -4.77 -6.35 4.86
C GLY A 62 -4.43 -5.21 3.90
N ARG A 63 -3.85 -4.09 4.37
CA ARG A 63 -3.52 -2.96 3.50
C ARG A 63 -2.28 -3.25 2.67
N ILE A 64 -2.37 -2.82 1.41
CA ILE A 64 -1.30 -2.84 0.42
C ILE A 64 -1.24 -1.44 -0.20
N ARG A 65 -0.04 -0.87 -0.32
CA ARG A 65 0.19 0.34 -1.10
C ARG A 65 1.16 0.05 -2.24
N PHE A 66 0.76 0.42 -3.45
CA PHE A 66 1.63 0.34 -4.61
C PHE A 66 2.37 1.66 -4.79
N VAL A 67 3.68 1.60 -4.80
CA VAL A 67 4.55 2.77 -4.95
C VAL A 67 5.48 2.51 -6.12
N LYS A 68 5.69 3.50 -6.98
CA LYS A 68 6.50 3.33 -8.19
C LYS A 68 7.91 2.88 -7.81
N ILE A 69 8.47 1.94 -8.59
CA ILE A 69 9.82 1.43 -8.32
C ILE A 69 10.83 2.59 -8.40
N GLY A 70 11.62 2.75 -7.34
CA GLY A 70 12.58 3.85 -7.18
C GLY A 70 12.12 4.94 -6.22
N ASP A 71 10.81 5.04 -5.96
CA ASP A 71 10.26 6.01 -5.01
C ASP A 71 10.37 5.50 -3.55
N PRO A 72 10.45 6.41 -2.56
CA PRO A 72 10.53 6.03 -1.16
C PRO A 72 9.26 5.29 -0.69
N PRO A 73 9.37 4.38 0.30
CA PRO A 73 8.22 3.72 0.90
C PRO A 73 7.21 4.75 1.45
N PRO A 74 5.93 4.36 1.62
CA PRO A 74 4.94 5.25 2.21
C PRO A 74 5.33 5.63 3.66
N GLY A 75 4.87 6.80 4.12
CA GLY A 75 5.09 7.25 5.50
C GLY A 75 4.45 6.33 6.55
N ASN A 76 5.12 6.18 7.69
CA ASN A 76 4.70 5.34 8.83
C ASN A 76 3.86 6.10 9.87
N GLU A 77 3.16 7.15 9.46
CA GLU A 77 2.40 7.99 10.38
C GLU A 77 1.34 7.17 11.15
N PRO A 78 1.17 7.41 12.46
CA PRO A 78 0.18 6.70 13.26
C PRO A 78 -1.24 6.96 12.74
N ARG A 79 -2.05 5.91 12.60
CA ARG A 79 -3.42 6.03 12.07
C ARG A 79 -4.48 5.64 13.09
N ALA A 80 -5.71 6.15 12.93
CA ALA A 80 -6.85 5.63 13.67
C ALA A 80 -7.02 4.13 13.37
N PRO A 81 -7.52 3.32 14.32
CA PRO A 81 -7.85 1.93 14.06
C PRO A 81 -9.09 1.91 13.15
N LEU A 82 -9.06 1.08 12.11
CA LEU A 82 -10.27 0.77 11.34
C LEU A 82 -11.23 0.01 12.27
N ARG A 83 -12.28 0.68 12.75
CA ARG A 83 -13.39 0.01 13.44
C ARG A 83 -14.34 -0.55 12.38
N PRO A 84 -14.81 -1.79 12.49
CA PRO A 84 -15.86 -2.30 11.61
C PRO A 84 -17.08 -1.35 11.67
N GLY A 85 -17.47 -0.76 10.54
CA GLY A 85 -18.56 0.22 10.45
C GLY A 85 -18.13 1.71 10.39
N ALA A 86 -16.84 2.01 10.37
CA ALA A 86 -16.32 3.37 10.19
C ALA A 86 -16.04 3.71 8.70
N GLU A 87 -16.94 3.34 7.81
CA GLU A 87 -16.98 3.98 6.48
C GLU A 87 -17.74 5.30 6.65
N GLY A 88 -17.04 6.45 6.53
CA GLY A 88 -17.76 7.69 6.27
C GLY A 88 -17.26 9.00 6.86
N GLU A 89 -16.05 9.13 7.43
CA GLU A 89 -15.56 10.45 7.85
C GLU A 89 -14.06 10.59 7.58
N ASP A 90 -13.70 10.78 6.31
CA ASP A 90 -12.47 11.47 5.94
C ASP A 90 -12.84 12.91 5.52
N GLU A 91 -12.24 13.86 6.24
CA GLU A 91 -11.81 15.18 5.75
C GLU A 91 -12.88 16.25 5.44
N THR A 92 -13.33 16.96 6.49
CA THR A 92 -13.38 18.43 6.40
C THR A 92 -12.55 19.02 7.53
N GLY A 93 -11.31 19.36 7.18
CA GLY A 93 -10.51 20.27 7.97
C GLY A 93 -11.09 21.68 7.87
N GLU A 94 -11.46 22.25 8.99
CA GLU A 94 -11.45 23.69 9.23
C GLU A 94 -10.85 23.89 10.63
N ASP A 95 -9.52 24.03 10.64
CA ASP A 95 -8.86 24.86 11.64
C ASP A 95 -9.36 26.30 11.42
N ASP A 96 -10.13 26.85 12.35
CA ASP A 96 -9.88 28.24 12.73
C ASP A 96 -10.15 28.45 14.23
N GLN A 97 -9.05 28.62 14.94
CA GLN A 97 -9.05 29.19 16.28
C GLN A 97 -9.31 30.69 16.12
N SER A 98 -10.30 31.23 16.81
CA SER A 98 -10.14 32.57 17.40
C SER A 98 -11.04 32.74 18.62
N SER A 99 -10.36 32.90 19.74
CA SER A 99 -10.88 33.29 21.05
C SER A 99 -11.57 34.66 20.99
N SER A 100 -12.67 34.81 21.71
CA SER A 100 -12.93 35.91 22.68
C SER A 100 -14.26 35.66 23.40
#